data_AF-A0A950CQI3-F1
#
_entry.id   AF-A0A950CQI3-F1
#
_cell.length_a   1.000
_cell.length_b   1.000
_cell.length_c   1.000
_cell.angle_alpha   90.00
_cell.angle_beta   90.00
_cell.angle_gamma   90.00
#
_symmetry.space_group_name_H-M   'P 1'
#
loop_
_entity.id
_entity.type
_entity.pdbx_description
1 polymer ?
#
loop_
_entity_poly.entity_id
_entity_poly.type
_entity_poly.pdbx_seq_one_letter_code
_entity_poly.pdbx_strand_id
1 'polypeptide(L)'
;MIKEFVAIFDANRQAILDDIKANEPQDYEDLFRRLIKILSKNDDARNVPDPERITVIDEGEFTGNRVFIVGESGYISYKYWYCHIKYGSCCVCDTFKSIRGYDDRASDTLTDDEAKQYRDLMLHMVQEIRLCYGGDEISEDDK
;
A
#
# COMPACT_ATOMS: atom_id res chain seq x y z
N MET A 1 -12.39 -5.65 0.20
CA MET A 1 -11.77 -4.87 -0.87
C MET A 1 -12.70 -3.71 -1.18
N ILE A 2 -12.21 -2.48 -1.05
CA ILE A 2 -12.98 -1.28 -1.38
C ILE A 2 -12.93 -1.10 -2.91
N LYS A 3 -14.05 -1.34 -3.60
CA LYS A 3 -14.09 -1.39 -5.07
C LYS A 3 -13.62 -0.09 -5.73
N GLU A 4 -13.95 1.04 -5.11
CA GLU A 4 -13.56 2.37 -5.57
C GLU A 4 -12.04 2.54 -5.57
N PHE A 5 -11.34 2.04 -4.54
CA PHE A 5 -9.89 2.13 -4.47
C PHE A 5 -9.21 1.30 -5.55
N VAL A 6 -9.74 0.12 -5.85
CA VAL A 6 -9.24 -0.71 -6.96
C VAL A 6 -9.48 -0.04 -8.31
N ALA A 7 -10.66 0.57 -8.51
CA ALA A 7 -10.94 1.30 -9.75
C ALA A 7 -9.99 2.50 -9.94
N ILE A 8 -9.70 3.25 -8.88
CA ILE A 8 -8.72 4.34 -8.91
C ILE A 8 -7.32 3.80 -9.23
N PHE A 9 -6.92 2.70 -8.59
CA PHE A 9 -5.64 2.05 -8.84
C PHE A 9 -5.50 1.62 -10.31
N ASP A 10 -6.49 0.93 -10.85
CA ASP A 10 -6.49 0.46 -12.24
C ASP A 10 -6.45 1.62 -13.25
N ALA A 11 -7.18 2.70 -12.98
CA ALA A 11 -7.15 3.90 -13.80
C ALA A 11 -5.76 4.58 -13.82
N ASN A 12 -4.95 4.39 -12.78
CA ASN A 12 -3.62 4.97 -12.65
C ASN A 12 -2.47 3.97 -12.93
N ARG A 13 -2.77 2.77 -13.42
CA ARG A 13 -1.79 1.66 -13.52
C ARG A 13 -0.51 2.01 -14.28
N GLN A 14 -0.62 2.76 -15.37
CA GLN A 14 0.55 3.15 -16.15
C GLN A 14 1.40 4.21 -15.42
N ALA A 15 0.75 5.22 -14.84
CA ALA A 15 1.44 6.26 -14.07
C ALA A 15 2.18 5.67 -12.85
N ILE A 16 1.62 4.63 -12.22
CA ILE A 16 2.28 3.88 -11.14
C ILE A 16 3.57 3.22 -11.63
N LEU A 17 3.53 2.54 -12.77
CA LEU A 17 4.71 1.90 -13.34
C LEU A 17 5.80 2.92 -13.68
N ASP A 18 5.40 4.04 -14.28
CA ASP A 18 6.32 5.10 -14.66
C ASP A 18 6.97 5.74 -13.42
N ASP A 19 6.21 5.96 -12.34
CA ASP A 19 6.74 6.46 -11.06
C ASP A 19 7.71 5.46 -10.40
N ILE A 20 7.38 4.17 -10.37
CA ILE A 20 8.26 3.13 -9.83
C ILE A 20 9.58 3.08 -10.59
N LYS A 21 9.54 3.14 -11.93
CA LYS A 21 10.74 3.13 -12.76
C LYS A 21 11.61 4.38 -12.56
N ALA A 22 10.98 5.53 -12.40
CA ALA A 22 11.68 6.79 -12.16
C ALA A 22 12.28 6.86 -10.75
N ASN A 23 11.56 6.32 -9.76
CA ASN A 23 11.88 6.42 -8.35
C ASN A 23 11.68 5.05 -7.69
N GLU A 24 12.74 4.25 -7.60
CA GLU A 24 12.69 2.94 -6.95
C GLU A 24 12.12 3.05 -5.52
N PRO A 25 11.12 2.22 -5.18
CA PRO A 25 10.59 2.17 -3.82
C PRO A 25 11.67 1.78 -2.81
N GLN A 26 11.69 2.43 -1.65
CA GLN A 26 12.72 2.13 -0.64
C GLN A 26 12.34 0.97 0.30
N ASP A 27 11.05 0.86 0.63
CA ASP A 27 10.49 -0.18 1.47
C ASP A 27 8.96 -0.31 1.26
N TYR A 28 8.31 -1.13 2.08
CA TYR A 28 6.86 -1.29 2.08
C TYR A 28 6.10 -0.02 2.49
N GLU A 29 6.67 0.82 3.35
CA GLU A 29 6.02 2.07 3.76
C GLU A 29 5.99 3.08 2.61
N ASP A 30 7.09 3.22 1.87
CA ASP A 30 7.15 4.06 0.67
C ASP A 30 6.13 3.60 -0.39
N LEU A 31 6.05 2.29 -0.66
CA LEU A 31 5.01 1.73 -1.53
C LEU A 31 3.60 2.08 -1.06
N PHE A 32 3.31 1.86 0.23
CA PHE A 32 1.99 2.11 0.78
C PHE A 32 1.65 3.61 0.76
N ARG A 33 2.60 4.48 1.09
CA ARG A 33 2.43 5.94 1.04
C ARG A 33 2.16 6.44 -0.38
N ARG A 34 2.88 5.92 -1.38
CA ARG A 34 2.62 6.23 -2.79
C ARG A 34 1.25 5.75 -3.24
N LEU A 35 0.84 4.55 -2.81
CA LEU A 35 -0.51 4.04 -3.04
C LEU A 35 -1.56 5.00 -2.46
N ILE A 36 -1.43 5.39 -1.18
CA ILE A 36 -2.38 6.33 -0.56
C ILE A 36 -2.43 7.65 -1.33
N LYS A 37 -1.28 8.23 -1.71
CA LYS A 37 -1.25 9.46 -2.53
C LYS A 37 -2.08 9.34 -3.81
N ILE A 38 -2.11 8.19 -4.45
CA ILE A 38 -2.92 7.96 -5.66
C ILE A 38 -4.41 7.88 -5.30
N LEU A 39 -4.74 7.17 -4.23
CA LEU A 39 -6.12 7.04 -3.76
C LEU A 39 -6.71 8.37 -3.28
N SER A 40 -5.87 9.30 -2.82
CA SER A 40 -6.26 10.63 -2.35
C SER A 40 -6.43 11.69 -3.45
N LYS A 41 -6.10 11.41 -4.72
CA LYS A 41 -6.10 12.41 -5.82
C LYS A 41 -7.48 12.87 -6.32
N ASN A 42 -8.56 12.60 -5.59
CA ASN A 42 -9.91 13.02 -5.99
C ASN A 42 -10.25 14.40 -5.41
N ASP A 43 -10.66 15.34 -6.28
CA ASP A 43 -10.74 16.80 -6.05
C ASP A 43 -11.77 17.27 -5.01
N ASP A 44 -12.59 16.37 -4.44
CA ASP A 44 -13.68 16.69 -3.49
C ASP A 44 -13.41 16.13 -2.07
N ALA A 45 -12.13 16.03 -1.71
CA ALA A 45 -11.50 15.22 -0.64
C ALA A 45 -11.99 15.44 0.81
N ARG A 46 -13.26 15.13 1.08
CA ARG A 46 -13.70 14.64 2.39
C ARG A 46 -13.86 13.12 2.27
N ASN A 47 -13.48 12.35 3.29
CA ASN A 47 -13.56 10.88 3.31
C ASN A 47 -12.54 10.12 2.44
N VAL A 48 -11.36 10.69 2.18
CA VAL A 48 -10.24 9.95 1.54
C VAL A 48 -9.11 9.69 2.53
N PRO A 49 -8.32 8.62 2.37
CA PRO A 49 -7.14 8.39 3.20
C PRO A 49 -6.11 9.50 2.99
N ASP A 50 -5.38 9.87 4.04
CA ASP A 50 -4.36 10.92 4.01
C ASP A 50 -2.94 10.31 4.05
N PRO A 51 -2.09 10.54 3.03
CA PRO A 51 -0.75 9.98 2.97
C PRO A 51 0.18 10.48 4.06
N GLU A 52 -0.14 11.59 4.73
CA GLU A 52 0.62 12.13 5.85
C GLU A 52 0.14 11.61 7.21
N ARG A 53 -0.95 10.84 7.24
CA ARG A 53 -1.52 10.25 8.47
C ARG A 53 -1.42 8.73 8.48
N ILE A 54 -0.28 8.20 8.04
CA ILE A 54 0.03 6.77 8.04
C ILE A 54 0.82 6.44 9.31
N THR A 55 0.33 5.46 10.06
CA THR A 55 1.05 4.80 11.14
C THR A 55 1.39 3.38 10.70
N VAL A 56 2.67 3.00 10.86
CA VAL A 56 3.14 1.64 10.57
C VAL A 56 3.45 0.92 11.87
N ILE A 57 2.91 -0.29 12.01
CA ILE A 57 3.27 -1.22 13.08
C ILE A 57 4.19 -2.27 12.47
N ASP A 58 5.42 -2.28 12.98
CA ASP A 58 6.51 -3.15 12.55
C ASP A 58 7.24 -3.69 13.80
N GLU A 59 7.11 -4.99 14.05
CA GLU A 59 7.74 -5.66 15.19
C GLU A 59 9.18 -6.13 14.88
N GLY A 60 9.77 -5.69 13.76
CA GLY A 60 11.15 -6.01 13.38
C GLY A 60 11.34 -7.44 12.88
N GLU A 61 10.26 -8.17 12.65
CA GLU A 61 10.27 -9.45 11.97
C GLU A 61 10.65 -9.18 10.51
N PHE A 62 11.87 -9.53 10.10
CA PHE A 62 12.42 -9.37 8.74
C PHE A 62 11.68 -10.18 7.65
N THR A 63 10.39 -10.46 7.85
CA THR A 63 9.50 -11.31 7.05
C THR A 63 8.58 -10.50 6.13
N GLY A 64 8.69 -9.16 6.14
CA GLY A 64 7.79 -8.28 5.38
C GLY A 64 6.36 -8.20 5.94
N ASN A 65 6.17 -8.55 7.22
CA ASN A 65 4.89 -8.42 7.92
C ASN A 65 4.71 -6.99 8.44
N ARG A 66 3.68 -6.27 8.00
CA ARG A 66 3.41 -4.89 8.43
C ARG A 66 1.92 -4.65 8.56
N VAL A 67 1.51 -3.89 9.57
CA VAL A 67 0.16 -3.33 9.66
C VAL A 67 0.25 -1.82 9.46
N PHE A 68 -0.45 -1.34 8.45
CA PHE A 68 -0.63 0.08 8.19
C PHE A 68 -1.98 0.52 8.72
N ILE A 69 -2.02 1.68 9.36
CA ILE A 69 -3.24 2.39 9.71
C ILE A 69 -3.15 3.76 9.08
N VAL A 70 -4.17 4.16 8.31
CA VAL A 70 -4.22 5.47 7.65
C VAL A 70 -5.48 6.22 8.06
N GLY A 71 -5.31 7.46 8.51
CA GLY A 71 -6.41 8.34 8.88
C GLY A 71 -7.02 9.05 7.67
N GLU A 72 -8.27 9.47 7.82
CA GLU A 72 -8.93 10.37 6.87
C GLU A 72 -8.28 11.74 6.80
N SER A 73 -8.27 12.32 5.60
CA SER A 73 -7.92 13.72 5.35
C SER A 73 -8.89 14.67 6.07
N GLY A 74 -8.35 15.79 6.57
CA GLY A 74 -9.15 16.85 7.21
C GLY A 74 -8.79 17.07 8.67
N TYR A 75 -9.40 18.11 9.26
CA TYR A 75 -9.04 18.61 10.59
C TYR A 75 -9.44 17.65 11.73
N ILE A 76 -10.60 16.99 11.62
CA ILE A 76 -11.07 15.98 12.57
C ILE A 76 -11.34 14.71 11.76
N SER A 77 -10.66 13.63 12.13
CA SER A 77 -10.77 12.34 11.48
C SER A 77 -11.44 11.36 12.43
N TYR A 78 -12.55 10.78 11.99
CA TYR A 78 -13.24 9.68 12.68
C TYR A 78 -13.14 8.36 11.90
N LYS A 79 -12.63 8.40 10.67
CA LYS A 79 -12.46 7.24 9.80
C LYS A 79 -10.99 6.89 9.65
N TYR A 80 -10.71 5.61 9.83
CA TYR A 80 -9.41 5.03 9.61
C TYR A 80 -9.55 3.84 8.69
N TRP A 81 -8.53 3.58 7.89
CA TRP A 81 -8.38 2.34 7.16
C TRP A 81 -7.16 1.60 7.70
N TYR A 82 -7.19 0.28 7.58
CA TYR A 82 -6.04 -0.55 7.85
C TYR A 82 -5.70 -1.42 6.64
N CYS A 83 -4.43 -1.76 6.51
CA CYS A 83 -3.92 -2.72 5.56
C CYS A 83 -2.93 -3.62 6.30
N HIS A 84 -3.17 -4.93 6.27
CA HIS A 84 -2.23 -5.90 6.81
C HIS A 84 -1.58 -6.65 5.64
N ILE A 85 -0.25 -6.61 5.59
CA ILE A 85 0.52 -7.37 4.60
C ILE A 85 1.37 -8.43 5.27
N LYS A 86 1.53 -9.55 4.57
CA LYS A 86 2.42 -10.64 4.95
C LYS A 86 3.07 -11.22 3.71
N TYR A 87 4.30 -10.79 3.43
CA TYR A 87 5.02 -11.14 2.20
C TYR A 87 6.27 -11.99 2.40
N GLY A 88 6.32 -12.74 3.51
CA GLY A 88 7.40 -13.68 3.80
C GLY A 88 7.01 -14.60 4.94
N SER A 89 7.43 -15.86 4.83
CA SER A 89 7.35 -16.85 5.91
C SER A 89 8.63 -16.91 6.75
N CYS A 90 9.71 -16.29 6.28
CA CYS A 90 11.05 -16.32 6.85
C CYS A 90 11.83 -15.04 6.49
N CYS A 91 12.97 -14.78 7.15
CA CYS A 91 13.76 -13.54 6.94
C CYS A 91 14.43 -13.42 5.56
N VAL A 92 14.66 -14.56 4.89
CA VAL A 92 15.20 -14.63 3.51
C VAL A 92 14.09 -14.82 2.46
N CYS A 93 12.83 -14.81 2.91
CA CYS A 93 11.65 -14.99 2.07
C CYS A 93 10.91 -13.66 1.86
N ASP A 94 11.52 -12.52 2.21
CA ASP A 94 10.89 -11.21 2.07
C ASP A 94 10.75 -10.86 0.58
N THR A 95 9.49 -10.69 0.15
CA THR A 95 9.20 -10.45 -1.28
C THR A 95 9.80 -9.14 -1.78
N PHE A 96 9.82 -8.08 -0.97
CA PHE A 96 10.36 -6.79 -1.40
C PHE A 96 11.87 -6.87 -1.62
N LYS A 97 12.59 -7.51 -0.69
CA LYS A 97 14.03 -7.75 -0.82
C LYS A 97 14.35 -8.65 -2.01
N SER A 98 13.52 -9.66 -2.25
CA SER A 98 13.63 -10.54 -3.42
C SER A 98 13.51 -9.77 -4.73
N ILE A 99 12.52 -8.87 -4.85
CA ILE A 99 12.37 -8.00 -6.04
C ILE A 99 13.60 -7.11 -6.20
N ARG A 100 14.14 -6.58 -5.10
CA ARG A 100 15.34 -5.74 -5.12
C ARG A 100 16.62 -6.51 -5.47
N GLY A 101 16.58 -7.84 -5.47
CA GLY A 101 17.72 -8.69 -5.77
C GLY A 101 18.71 -8.86 -4.61
N TYR A 102 18.32 -8.52 -3.37
CA TYR A 102 19.24 -8.41 -2.22
C TYR A 102 20.46 -7.52 -2.55
N ASP A 103 21.54 -7.59 -1.77
CA ASP A 103 22.76 -6.81 -2.04
C ASP A 103 23.54 -7.28 -3.30
N ASP A 104 23.01 -8.25 -4.05
CA ASP A 104 23.66 -8.93 -5.19
C ASP A 104 23.12 -8.46 -6.56
N ARG A 105 22.35 -7.37 -6.60
CA ARG A 105 21.76 -6.87 -7.84
C ARG A 105 22.82 -6.38 -8.83
N ALA A 106 22.79 -6.91 -10.05
CA ALA A 106 23.81 -6.65 -11.07
C ALA A 106 23.72 -5.27 -11.74
N SER A 107 22.61 -4.54 -11.56
CA SER A 107 22.37 -3.22 -12.16
C SER A 107 21.66 -2.31 -11.18
N ASP A 108 22.02 -1.02 -11.16
CA ASP A 108 21.38 0.01 -10.34
C ASP A 108 20.02 0.47 -10.90
N THR A 109 19.61 -0.04 -12.07
CA THR A 109 18.35 0.36 -12.74
C THR A 109 17.30 -0.74 -12.68
N LEU A 110 16.06 -0.36 -12.37
CA LEU A 110 14.88 -1.21 -12.50
C LEU A 110 14.65 -1.75 -13.91
N THR A 111 14.56 -3.07 -13.99
CA THR A 111 13.97 -3.77 -15.13
C THR A 111 12.45 -3.58 -15.14
N ASP A 112 11.86 -3.76 -16.31
CA ASP A 112 10.41 -3.70 -16.49
C ASP A 112 9.66 -4.74 -15.65
N ASP A 113 10.26 -5.90 -15.38
CA ASP A 113 9.63 -6.96 -14.61
C ASP A 113 9.70 -6.69 -13.10
N GLU A 114 10.80 -6.15 -12.58
CA GLU A 114 10.86 -5.70 -11.18
C GLU A 114 9.85 -4.57 -10.92
N ALA A 115 9.73 -3.61 -11.84
CA ALA A 115 8.73 -2.55 -11.73
C ALA A 115 7.29 -3.09 -11.71
N LYS A 116 6.99 -4.12 -12.52
CA LYS A 116 5.70 -4.82 -12.48
C LYS A 116 5.47 -5.53 -11.15
N GLN A 117 6.50 -6.19 -10.59
CA GLN A 117 6.40 -6.88 -9.31
C GLN A 117 6.10 -5.89 -8.17
N TYR A 118 6.74 -4.71 -8.15
CA TYR A 118 6.39 -3.65 -7.19
C TYR A 118 4.96 -3.15 -7.35
N ARG A 119 4.50 -2.93 -8.59
CA ARG A 119 3.09 -2.59 -8.85
C ARG A 119 2.15 -3.69 -8.34
N ASP A 120 2.50 -4.97 -8.50
CA ASP A 120 1.67 -6.07 -8.03
C ASP A 120 1.62 -6.15 -6.50
N LEU A 121 2.69 -5.78 -5.80
CA LEU A 121 2.64 -5.55 -4.36
C LEU A 121 1.65 -4.43 -3.99
N MET A 122 1.66 -3.31 -4.70
CA MET A 122 0.69 -2.23 -4.48
C MET A 122 -0.75 -2.68 -4.78
N LEU A 123 -0.96 -3.54 -5.79
CA LEU A 123 -2.26 -4.14 -6.10
C LEU A 123 -2.76 -5.00 -4.93
N HIS A 124 -1.90 -5.85 -4.37
CA HIS A 124 -2.26 -6.64 -3.19
C HIS A 124 -2.58 -5.74 -1.99
N MET A 125 -1.77 -4.71 -1.74
CA MET A 125 -2.03 -3.74 -0.67
C MET A 125 -3.41 -3.10 -0.83
N VAL A 126 -3.77 -2.59 -2.01
CA VAL A 126 -5.07 -1.93 -2.22
C VAL A 126 -6.25 -2.89 -2.06
N GLN A 127 -6.07 -4.16 -2.42
CA GLN A 127 -7.08 -5.20 -2.24
C GLN A 127 -7.33 -5.52 -0.75
N GLU A 128 -6.26 -5.45 0.06
CA GLU A 128 -6.27 -5.70 1.50
C GLU A 128 -6.66 -4.50 2.35
N ILE A 129 -6.81 -3.30 1.77
CA ILE A 129 -7.32 -2.14 2.52
C ILE A 129 -8.76 -2.40 2.99
N ARG A 130 -9.00 -2.17 4.27
CA ARG A 130 -10.31 -2.28 4.95
C ARG A 130 -10.57 -1.03 5.80
N LEU A 131 -11.85 -0.69 5.96
CA LEU A 131 -12.26 0.35 6.90
C LEU A 131 -12.17 -0.18 8.34
N CYS A 132 -11.65 0.63 9.27
CA CYS A 132 -11.74 0.37 10.70
C CYS A 132 -13.14 0.75 11.19
N TYR A 133 -13.99 -0.25 11.45
CA TYR A 133 -15.29 -0.01 12.07
C TYR A 133 -15.11 0.11 13.59
N GLY A 134 -15.70 1.15 14.18
CA GLY A 134 -15.95 1.18 15.63
C GLY A 134 -17.08 0.20 15.94
N GLY A 135 -16.94 -0.60 17.00
CA GLY A 135 -17.98 -1.57 17.38
C GLY A 135 -19.29 -0.87 17.70
N ASP A 136 -20.25 -0.96 16.77
CA ASP A 136 -21.72 -0.89 16.92
C ASP A 136 -22.42 -0.77 15.53
N GLU A 137 -21.67 -0.58 14.43
CA GLU A 137 -22.21 -0.66 13.06
C GLU A 137 -21.69 -1.91 12.33
N ILE A 138 -22.37 -3.04 12.52
CA ILE A 138 -22.38 -4.13 11.52
C ILE A 138 -23.72 -4.01 10.81
N SER A 139 -23.74 -3.45 9.59
CA SER A 139 -24.94 -3.53 8.76
C SER A 139 -25.25 -4.98 8.42
N GLU A 140 -26.53 -5.37 8.51
CA GLU A 140 -26.99 -6.72 8.18
C GLU A 140 -26.68 -7.13 6.73
N ASP A 141 -26.35 -6.17 5.87
CA ASP A 141 -25.98 -6.37 4.46
C ASP A 141 -24.56 -6.95 4.25
N ASP A 142 -23.75 -7.08 5.30
CA ASP A 142 -22.38 -7.64 5.23
C ASP A 142 -22.29 -9.11 5.73
N LYS A 143 -23.41 -9.83 5.81
CA LYS A 143 -23.46 -11.28 6.07
C LYS A 143 -23.58 -12.12 4.81
#